data_AF-A0A2P6V237-F1
#
_entry.id   AF-A0A2P6V237-F1
#
_cell.length_a   1.000
_cell.length_b   1.000
_cell.length_c   1.000
_cell.angle_alpha   90.00
_cell.angle_beta   90.00
_cell.angle_gamma   90.00
#
_symmetry.space_group_name_H-M   'P 1'
#
loop_
_entity.id
_entity.type
_entity.pdbx_description
1 polymer ?
#
loop_
_entity_poly.entity_id
_entity_poly.type
_entity_poly.pdbx_seq_one_letter_code
_entity_poly.pdbx_strand_id
1 'polypeptide(L)'
;MSPAKAAFSWVPKVDLYPLFATCGLAVGFCAYSSFRHFWTNPDVHLVKGHRMDGCGEHPAAASRAEGWQTSVFRSWASLRKPDFAAGEDRPDTRIFRMF
;
A
#
# COMPACT_ATOMS: atom_id res chain seq x y z
N MET A 1 13.52 54.06 -11.16
CA MET A 1 12.61 53.22 -10.36
C MET A 1 12.43 51.89 -11.09
N SER A 2 12.87 50.78 -10.52
CA SER A 2 12.72 49.44 -11.12
C SER A 2 11.26 48.99 -10.96
N PRO A 3 10.61 48.39 -11.98
CA PRO A 3 9.28 47.83 -11.82
C PRO A 3 9.34 46.63 -10.86
N ALA A 4 8.48 46.64 -9.83
CA ALA A 4 8.31 45.50 -8.94
C ALA A 4 7.75 44.31 -9.73
N LYS A 5 8.39 43.14 -9.65
CA LYS A 5 7.89 41.91 -10.26
C LYS A 5 6.56 41.55 -9.58
N ALA A 6 5.47 41.54 -10.34
CA ALA A 6 4.20 41.03 -9.85
C ALA A 6 4.38 39.56 -9.45
N ALA A 7 4.11 39.25 -8.17
CA ALA A 7 4.16 37.89 -7.68
C ALA A 7 3.04 37.08 -8.36
N PHE A 8 3.40 35.94 -8.95
CA PHE A 8 2.42 35.03 -9.56
C PHE A 8 1.55 34.44 -8.45
N SER A 9 0.29 34.87 -8.38
CA SER A 9 -0.72 34.31 -7.49
C SER A 9 -1.66 33.45 -8.33
N TRP A 10 -1.50 32.13 -8.24
CA TRP A 10 -2.42 31.16 -8.84
C TRP A 10 -3.17 30.44 -7.73
N VAL A 11 -4.45 30.74 -7.62
CA VAL A 11 -5.40 29.99 -6.79
C VAL A 11 -6.28 29.19 -7.75
N PRO A 12 -6.26 27.85 -7.69
CA PRO A 12 -7.09 27.04 -8.58
C PRO A 12 -8.56 27.37 -8.37
N LYS A 13 -9.30 27.45 -9.49
CA LYS A 13 -10.77 27.59 -9.46
C LYS A 13 -11.40 26.42 -8.69
N VAL A 14 -12.51 26.69 -8.01
CA VAL A 14 -13.17 25.71 -7.13
C VAL A 14 -13.57 24.43 -7.89
N ASP A 15 -13.93 24.55 -9.16
CA ASP A 15 -14.32 23.43 -10.01
C ASP A 15 -13.19 22.42 -10.28
N LEU A 16 -11.93 22.79 -10.03
CA LEU A 16 -10.78 21.91 -10.22
C LEU A 16 -10.49 21.02 -8.99
N TYR A 17 -11.01 21.36 -7.81
CA TYR A 17 -10.80 20.55 -6.60
C TYR A 17 -11.25 19.08 -6.72
N PRO A 18 -12.43 18.75 -7.29
CA PRO A 18 -12.81 17.34 -7.47
C PRO A 18 -11.87 16.58 -8.43
N LEU A 19 -11.34 17.26 -9.45
CA LEU A 19 -10.34 16.66 -10.34
C LEU A 19 -9.03 16.37 -9.60
N PHE A 20 -8.54 17.31 -8.81
CA PHE A 20 -7.35 17.07 -7.98
C PHE A 20 -7.56 16.00 -6.91
N ALA A 21 -8.75 15.95 -6.30
CA ALA A 21 -9.10 14.94 -5.31
C ALA A 21 -9.08 13.53 -5.94
N THR A 22 -9.71 13.36 -7.11
CA THR A 22 -9.74 12.07 -7.82
C THR A 22 -8.37 11.65 -8.33
N CYS A 23 -7.60 12.57 -8.92
CA CYS A 23 -6.21 12.29 -9.33
C CYS A 23 -5.32 11.92 -8.13
N GLY A 24 -5.42 12.68 -7.03
CA GLY A 24 -4.68 12.40 -5.81
C GLY A 24 -5.02 11.04 -5.22
N LEU A 25 -6.31 10.67 -5.22
CA LEU A 25 -6.77 9.37 -4.76
C LEU A 25 -6.24 8.24 -5.66
N ALA A 26 -6.30 8.40 -6.98
CA ALA A 26 -5.79 7.41 -7.92
C ALA A 26 -4.28 7.18 -7.76
N VAL A 27 -3.50 8.26 -7.69
CA VAL A 27 -2.04 8.19 -7.47
C VAL A 27 -1.74 7.59 -6.09
N GLY A 28 -2.44 8.02 -5.05
CA GLY A 28 -2.30 7.50 -3.70
C GLY A 28 -2.59 6.01 -3.61
N PHE A 29 -3.64 5.53 -4.29
CA PHE A 29 -3.99 4.11 -4.31
C PHE A 29 -2.93 3.27 -5.04
N CYS A 30 -2.44 3.76 -6.17
CA CYS A 30 -1.35 3.13 -6.92
C CYS A 30 -0.06 3.04 -6.08
N ALA A 31 0.33 4.15 -5.44
CA ALA A 31 1.50 4.21 -4.57
C ALA A 31 1.35 3.27 -3.36
N TYR A 32 0.19 3.29 -2.69
CA TYR A 32 -0.10 2.39 -1.57
C TYR A 32 -0.01 0.92 -1.98
N SER A 33 -0.58 0.55 -3.13
CA SER A 33 -0.55 -0.82 -3.65
C SER A 33 0.87 -1.30 -3.99
N SER A 34 1.69 -0.40 -4.54
CA SER A 34 3.09 -0.70 -4.88
C SER A 34 3.94 -0.80 -3.62
N PHE A 35 3.79 0.15 -2.69
CA PHE A 35 4.56 0.19 -1.45
C PHE A 35 4.30 -1.03 -0.57
N ARG A 36 3.03 -1.46 -0.42
CA ARG A 36 2.73 -2.70 0.30
C ARG A 36 3.40 -3.91 -0.36
N HIS A 37 3.38 -4.01 -1.69
CA HIS A 37 4.05 -5.11 -2.39
C HIS A 37 5.56 -5.13 -2.11
N PHE A 38 6.22 -3.97 -2.11
CA PHE A 38 7.64 -3.89 -1.80
C PHE A 38 7.97 -4.19 -0.34
N TRP A 39 7.10 -3.80 0.59
CA TRP A 39 7.38 -3.93 2.02
C TRP A 39 7.05 -5.32 2.57
N THR A 40 5.98 -5.95 2.09
CA THR A 40 5.46 -7.19 2.66
C THR A 40 5.71 -8.42 1.79
N ASN A 41 6.09 -8.29 0.52
CA ASN A 41 6.43 -9.45 -0.31
C ASN A 41 7.91 -9.85 -0.06
N PRO A 42 8.18 -11.03 0.53
CA PRO A 42 9.55 -11.49 0.76
C PRO A 42 10.31 -11.78 -0.54
N ASP A 43 9.63 -12.01 -1.66
CA ASP A 43 10.24 -12.33 -2.97
C ASP A 43 10.67 -11.10 -3.79
N VAL A 44 10.34 -9.89 -3.33
CA VAL A 44 10.65 -8.67 -4.08
C VAL A 44 11.90 -8.02 -3.51
N HIS A 45 12.99 -8.11 -4.26
CA HIS A 45 14.29 -7.57 -3.89
C HIS A 45 14.58 -6.25 -4.60
N LEU A 46 14.83 -5.19 -3.83
CA LEU A 46 15.20 -3.87 -4.35
C LEU A 46 16.66 -3.81 -4.83
N VAL A 47 17.53 -4.66 -4.28
CA VAL A 47 18.96 -4.70 -4.56
C VAL A 47 19.27 -5.87 -5.49
N LYS A 48 20.04 -5.61 -6.56
CA LYS A 48 20.37 -6.61 -7.59
C LYS A 48 21.03 -7.89 -7.05
N GLY A 49 21.85 -7.76 -6.01
CA GLY A 49 22.58 -8.89 -5.39
C GLY A 49 21.68 -9.95 -4.77
N HIS A 50 20.45 -9.58 -4.39
CA HIS A 50 19.51 -10.47 -3.71
C HIS A 50 18.43 -11.04 -4.63
N ARG A 51 18.49 -10.79 -5.95
CA ARG A 51 17.45 -11.27 -6.90
C ARG A 51 17.37 -12.78 -7.06
N MET A 52 18.46 -13.48 -6.71
CA MET A 52 18.58 -14.93 -6.80
C MET A 52 18.42 -15.60 -5.43
N ASP A 53 18.31 -14.80 -4.36
CA ASP A 53 17.95 -15.32 -3.05
C ASP A 53 16.49 -15.72 -3.14
N GLY A 54 16.21 -17.02 -3.33
CA GLY A 54 14.85 -17.52 -3.19
C GLY A 54 14.29 -17.19 -1.80
N CYS A 55 12.98 -17.37 -1.62
CA CYS A 55 12.28 -17.20 -0.35
C CYS A 55 12.83 -18.19 0.73
N GLY A 56 14.04 -17.95 1.21
CA GLY A 56 14.61 -18.69 2.32
C GLY A 56 13.88 -18.30 3.59
N GLU A 57 13.70 -19.25 4.50
CA GLU A 57 13.14 -19.05 5.85
C GLU A 57 14.11 -18.22 6.71
N HIS A 58 14.34 -16.98 6.31
CA HIS A 58 15.07 -16.01 7.10
C HIS A 58 14.07 -15.35 8.07
N PRO A 59 14.40 -15.16 9.36
CA PRO A 59 13.49 -14.55 10.34
C PRO A 59 13.02 -13.14 9.92
N ALA A 60 13.81 -12.41 9.14
CA ALA A 60 13.41 -11.12 8.57
C ALA A 60 12.38 -11.25 7.41
N ALA A 61 12.37 -12.36 6.68
CA ALA A 61 11.37 -12.65 5.65
C ALA A 61 10.06 -13.11 6.28
N ALA A 62 10.12 -13.94 7.33
CA ALA A 62 8.96 -14.37 8.11
C ALA A 62 8.21 -13.17 8.73
N SER A 63 8.94 -12.27 9.40
CA SER A 63 8.33 -11.05 9.99
C SER A 63 7.74 -10.09 8.95
N ARG A 64 8.23 -10.07 7.70
CA ARG A 64 7.60 -9.32 6.60
C ARG A 64 6.34 -10.00 6.06
N ALA A 65 6.35 -11.33 6.00
CA ALA A 65 5.21 -12.13 5.54
C ALA A 65 3.99 -12.00 6.48
N GLU A 66 4.20 -11.85 7.79
CA GLU A 66 3.14 -11.54 8.76
C GLU A 66 2.37 -10.26 8.39
N GLY A 67 3.06 -9.27 7.81
CA GLY A 67 2.48 -8.01 7.34
C GLY A 67 1.59 -8.16 6.09
N TRP A 68 1.65 -9.27 5.36
CA TRP A 68 0.84 -9.48 4.17
C TRP A 68 -0.66 -9.58 4.50
N GLN A 69 -0.97 -10.17 5.66
CA GLN A 69 -2.33 -10.37 6.13
C GLN A 69 -2.95 -9.07 6.69
N THR A 70 -2.14 -8.10 7.11
CA THR A 70 -2.57 -6.84 7.74
C THR A 70 -2.71 -5.70 6.73
N SER A 71 -3.60 -5.87 5.75
CA SER A 71 -3.98 -4.75 4.88
C SER A 71 -5.06 -3.89 5.54
N VAL A 72 -5.00 -2.56 5.39
CA VAL A 72 -6.09 -1.67 5.84
C VAL A 72 -7.45 -2.04 5.23
N PHE A 73 -7.47 -2.64 4.04
CA PHE A 73 -8.71 -3.15 3.44
C PHE A 73 -9.25 -4.39 4.14
N ARG A 74 -8.36 -5.29 4.59
CA ARG A 74 -8.74 -6.43 5.43
C ARG A 74 -9.21 -5.96 6.81
N SER A 75 -8.49 -5.04 7.44
CA SER A 75 -8.89 -4.45 8.73
C SER A 75 -10.22 -3.70 8.64
N TRP A 76 -10.46 -2.99 7.55
CA TRP A 76 -11.74 -2.31 7.32
C TRP A 76 -12.87 -3.30 7.00
N ALA A 77 -12.59 -4.35 6.23
CA ALA A 77 -13.56 -5.40 5.96
C ALA A 77 -13.94 -6.18 7.23
N SER A 78 -12.97 -6.45 8.12
CA SER A 78 -13.21 -7.12 9.40
C SER A 78 -14.04 -6.27 10.37
N LEU A 79 -13.90 -4.95 10.33
CA LEU A 79 -14.76 -4.03 11.10
C LEU A 79 -16.21 -4.03 10.59
N ARG A 80 -16.41 -4.20 9.28
CA ARG A 80 -17.74 -4.15 8.66
C ARG A 80 -18.51 -5.47 8.78
N LYS A 81 -17.80 -6.59 8.92
CA LYS A 81 -18.39 -7.92 9.07
C LYS A 81 -17.63 -8.70 10.15
N PRO A 82 -18.16 -8.76 11.38
CA PRO A 82 -17.47 -9.40 12.52
C PRO A 82 -17.27 -10.91 12.31
N ASP A 83 -18.08 -11.56 11.47
CA ASP A 83 -17.93 -12.98 11.13
C ASP A 83 -16.59 -13.27 10.41
N PHE A 84 -16.03 -12.28 9.69
CA PHE A 84 -14.69 -12.39 9.09
C PHE A 84 -13.56 -12.14 10.11
N ALA A 85 -13.86 -11.43 11.20
CA ALA A 85 -12.92 -11.20 12.30
C ALA A 85 -12.82 -12.43 13.24
N ALA A 86 -13.87 -13.25 13.29
CA ALA A 86 -13.93 -14.50 14.06
C ALA A 86 -13.10 -15.65 13.46
N GLY A 87 -12.45 -15.44 12.31
CA GLY A 87 -11.59 -16.45 11.69
C GLY A 87 -12.35 -17.59 11.02
N GLU A 88 -13.63 -17.39 10.67
CA GLU A 88 -14.36 -18.38 9.86
C GLU A 88 -13.74 -18.42 8.46
N ASP A 89 -12.99 -19.50 8.23
CA ASP A 89 -12.10 -19.71 7.09
C ASP A 89 -12.78 -19.41 5.76
N ARG A 90 -12.23 -18.45 5.01
CA ARG A 90 -12.45 -18.46 3.56
C ARG A 90 -11.71 -19.68 3.01
N PRO A 91 -12.38 -20.58 2.26
CA PRO A 91 -11.73 -21.75 1.67
C PRO A 91 -10.57 -21.42 0.72
N ASP A 92 -10.45 -20.14 0.30
CA ASP A 92 -9.45 -19.67 -0.66
C ASP A 92 -8.24 -18.92 -0.07
N THR A 93 -8.17 -18.67 1.25
CA THR A 93 -6.95 -18.08 1.84
C THR A 93 -5.98 -19.17 2.31
N ARG A 94 -5.51 -19.99 1.36
CA ARG A 94 -4.35 -20.88 1.53
C ARG A 94 -3.03 -20.12 1.51
N ILE A 95 -2.95 -18.99 2.21
CA ILE A 95 -1.68 -18.31 2.43
C ILE A 95 -1.12 -18.87 3.74
N PHE A 96 -0.34 -19.94 3.57
CA PHE A 96 0.57 -20.58 4.53
C PHE A 96 0.20 -20.43 6.02
N ARG A 97 -0.61 -21.35 6.54
CA ARG A 97 -0.39 -21.86 7.91
C ARG A 97 0.93 -22.64 7.85
N MET A 98 2.04 -21.99 8.15
CA MET A 98 3.17 -22.70 8.75
C MET A 98 2.94 -22.70 10.26
N PHE A 99 3.27 -23.83 10.86
CA PHE A 99 2.90 -24.30 12.21
C PHE A 99 3.19 -23.33 13.35
#